data_AF-A0A383AQ96-F1
#
_entry.id   AF-A0A383AQ96-F1
#
_cell.length_a   1.000
_cell.length_b   1.000
_cell.length_c   1.000
_cell.angle_alpha   90.00
_cell.angle_beta   90.00
_cell.angle_gamma   90.00
#
_symmetry.space_group_name_H-M   'P 1'
#
loop_
_entity.id
_entity.type
_entity.pdbx_description
1 polymer ?
#
loop_
_entity_poly.entity_id
_entity_poly.type
_entity_poly.pdbx_seq_one_letter_code
_entity_poly.pdbx_strand_id
1 'polypeptide(L)' 'TVGPLIATKLGVSTIDVGNAQLGMHSAREMAGSLDHGMMIKVFTELFGE' A
#
# COMPACT_ATOMS: atom_id res chain seq x y z
N THR A 1 -4.72 3.12 -8.36
CA THR A 1 -3.98 4.24 -7.73
C THR A 1 -3.07 4.86 -8.80
N VAL A 2 -1.96 5.49 -8.43
CA VAL A 2 -1.01 6.09 -9.38
C VAL A 2 -0.10 5.06 -10.07
N GLY A 3 -0.15 3.77 -9.72
CA GLY A 3 0.78 2.75 -10.23
C GLY A 3 0.85 2.66 -11.76
N PRO A 4 -0.27 2.55 -12.51
CA PRO A 4 -0.21 2.52 -13.98
C PRO A 4 0.41 3.77 -14.60
N LEU A 5 0.21 4.95 -13.98
CA LEU A 5 0.83 6.21 -14.42
C LEU A 5 2.34 6.16 -14.23
N ILE A 6 2.81 5.70 -13.07
CA ILE A 6 4.24 5.55 -12.76
C ILE A 6 4.88 4.51 -13.68
N ALA A 7 4.25 3.34 -13.83
CA ALA A 7 4.71 2.26 -14.70
C ALA A 7 4.92 2.74 -16.14
N THR A 8 3.95 3.49 -16.69
CA THR A 8 4.00 3.99 -18.06
C THR A 8 5.05 5.08 -18.24
N LYS A 9 5.19 5.99 -17.26
CA LYS A 9 6.11 7.13 -17.38
C LYS A 9 7.57 6.75 -17.16
N LEU A 10 7.85 5.80 -16.28
CA LEU A 10 9.22 5.41 -15.92
C LEU A 10 9.66 4.11 -16.61
N GLY A 11 8.75 3.34 -17.19
CA GLY A 11 9.07 2.07 -17.85
C GLY A 11 9.53 0.97 -16.89
N VAL A 12 9.22 1.10 -15.59
CA VAL A 12 9.59 0.11 -14.55
C VAL A 12 8.38 -0.72 -14.14
N SER A 13 8.61 -2.01 -13.89
CA SER A 13 7.59 -2.90 -13.33
C SER A 13 7.10 -2.34 -11.99
N THR A 14 5.78 -2.15 -11.88
CA THR A 14 5.16 -1.51 -10.72
C THR A 14 4.07 -2.41 -10.17
N ILE A 15 4.01 -2.56 -8.85
CA ILE A 15 2.92 -3.21 -8.13
C ILE A 15 2.28 -2.20 -7.18
N ASP A 16 0.96 -2.07 -7.25
CA ASP A 16 0.19 -1.29 -6.29
C ASP A 16 -0.22 -2.19 -5.13
N VAL A 17 0.19 -1.84 -3.92
CA VAL A 17 -0.18 -2.52 -2.68
C VAL A 17 -0.62 -1.52 -1.62
N GLY A 18 -1.42 -1.97 -0.66
CA GLY A 18 -1.90 -1.17 0.45
C GLY A 18 -2.70 -2.01 1.44
N ASN A 19 -3.01 -1.44 2.60
CA ASN A 19 -3.84 -2.10 3.60
C ASN A 19 -5.30 -1.97 3.21
N ALA A 20 -6.02 -3.10 3.23
CA ALA A 20 -7.46 -3.07 3.06
C ALA A 20 -8.10 -2.33 4.22
N GLN A 21 -9.11 -1.50 3.92
CA GLN A 21 -9.88 -0.77 4.93
C GLN A 21 -11.36 -0.71 4.57
N LEU A 22 -12.19 -0.46 5.57
CA LEU A 22 -13.64 -0.32 5.46
C LEU A 22 -14.04 1.15 5.51
N GLY A 23 -15.06 1.49 4.72
CA GLY A 23 -15.59 2.86 4.66
C GLY A 23 -14.64 3.85 4.01
N MET A 24 -13.82 3.42 3.04
CA MET A 24 -12.94 4.32 2.30
C MET A 24 -13.73 5.52 1.76
N HIS A 25 -13.23 6.74 1.97
CA HIS A 25 -13.92 8.01 1.69
C HIS A 25 -15.06 8.41 2.64
N SER A 26 -15.25 7.70 3.76
CA SER A 26 -16.10 8.13 4.87
C SER A 26 -15.44 9.25 5.68
N ALA A 27 -16.23 10.04 6.42
CA ALA A 27 -15.72 10.94 7.45
C ALA A 27 -15.01 10.19 8.60
N ARG A 28 -15.28 8.89 8.74
CA ARG A 28 -14.62 7.99 9.69
C ARG A 28 -14.39 6.62 9.05
N GLU A 29 -13.13 6.28 8.83
CA GLU A 29 -12.68 5.02 8.22
C GLU A 29 -12.29 3.99 9.31
N MET A 30 -12.21 2.72 8.95
CA MET A 30 -11.80 1.63 9.86
C MET A 30 -10.85 0.66 9.16
N ALA A 31 -9.81 0.20 9.86
CA ALA A 31 -8.87 -0.80 9.37
C ALA A 31 -8.54 -1.82 10.47
N GLY A 32 -7.94 -2.96 10.11
CA GLY A 32 -7.47 -3.94 11.07
C GLY A 32 -6.36 -3.36 11.95
N SER A 33 -6.44 -3.61 13.26
CA SER A 33 -5.44 -3.10 14.22
C SER A 33 -4.03 -3.64 13.97
N LEU A 34 -3.92 -4.81 13.33
CA LEU A 34 -2.64 -5.45 13.01
C LEU A 34 -2.11 -5.10 11.61
N ASP A 35 -2.95 -4.55 10.72
CA ASP A 35 -2.60 -4.38 9.30
C ASP A 35 -1.39 -3.46 9.12
N HIS A 36 -1.29 -2.41 9.94
CA HIS A 36 -0.14 -1.49 9.89
C HIS A 36 1.17 -2.19 10.23
N GLY A 37 1.17 -3.00 11.30
CA GLY A 37 2.35 -3.77 11.69
C GLY A 37 2.74 -4.81 10.64
N MET A 38 1.77 -5.45 9.99
CA MET A 38 2.02 -6.39 8.90
C MET A 38 2.62 -5.70 7.66
N MET A 39 2.11 -4.53 7.28
CA MET A 39 2.65 -3.77 6.14
C MET A 39 4.06 -3.25 6.41
N ILE A 40 4.35 -2.81 7.64
CA ILE A 40 5.72 -2.45 8.05
C ILE A 40 6.64 -3.66 7.86
N LYS A 41 6.26 -4.85 8.32
CA LYS A 41 7.07 -6.07 8.14
C LYS A 41 7.35 -6.37 6.66
N VAL A 42 6.37 -6.22 5.78
CA VAL A 42 6.54 -6.42 4.33
C VAL A 42 7.60 -5.45 3.79
N PHE A 43 7.49 -4.15 4.09
CA PHE A 43 8.47 -3.17 3.60
C PHE A 43 9.85 -3.35 4.23
N THR A 44 9.94 -3.73 5.50
CA THR A 44 11.21 -4.06 6.15
C THR A 44 11.86 -5.28 5.49
N GLU A 45 11.10 -6.33 5.13
CA GLU A 45 11.67 -7.48 4.43
C GLU A 45 12.15 -7.13 3.01
N LEU A 46 11.43 -6.24 2.31
CA LEU A 46 11.77 -5.84 0.94
C LEU A 46 12.92 -4.85 0.85
N PHE A 47 13.11 -3.99 1.86
CA PHE A 47 14.02 -2.83 1.77
C PHE A 47 14.88 -2.59 3.02
N GLY A 48 14.66 -3.30 4.13
CA GLY A 48 15.47 -3.18 5.33
C GLY A 48 16.81 -3.87 5.14
N GLU A 49 17.91 -3.15 5.43
CA GLU A 49 19.26 -3.73 5.54
C GLU A 49 19.39 -4.62 6.78
#